data_AF-A0A1X0IJ62-F1
#
_entry.id   AF-A0A1X0IJ62-F1
#
_cell.length_a   1.000
_cell.length_b   1.000
_cell.length_c   1.000
_cell.angle_alpha   90.00
_cell.angle_beta   90.00
_cell.angle_gamma   90.00
#
_symmetry.space_group_name_H-M   'P 1'
#
loop_
_entity.id
_entity.type
_entity.pdbx_description
1 polymer ?
#
loop_
_entity_poly.entity_id
_entity_poly.type
_entity_poly.pdbx_seq_one_letter_code
_entity_poly.pdbx_strand_id
1 'polypeptide(L)'
;MMLPGQFQIGQRLTDSEIADLDEPIPVGVVAVWGADWNGNPQLRGVRSGYRSVLVGKFGEGFDGSGPSATLCGECGELLVVQASGELTMLHQRHLDREHGISASLLR
;
A
#
# COMPACT_ATOMS: atom_id res chain seq x y z
N MET A 1 23.47 -0.46 4.94
CA MET A 1 23.31 1.01 4.89
C MET A 1 22.78 1.41 3.52
N MET A 2 21.47 1.58 3.39
CA MET A 2 20.86 2.11 2.15
C MET A 2 20.96 3.64 2.16
N LEU A 3 21.32 4.22 1.01
CA LEU A 3 21.48 5.67 0.83
C LEU A 3 20.11 6.39 0.91
N PRO A 4 20.02 7.56 1.56
CA PRO A 4 18.81 8.37 1.56
C PRO A 4 18.58 8.95 0.16
N GLY A 5 17.49 8.57 -0.51
CA GLY A 5 17.08 9.21 -1.78
C GLY A 5 16.47 8.33 -2.88
N GLN A 6 16.22 7.04 -2.67
CA GLN A 6 15.57 6.17 -3.69
C GLN A 6 14.35 5.40 -3.14
N PHE A 7 13.53 6.04 -2.31
CA PHE A 7 12.29 5.41 -1.85
C PHE A 7 11.16 5.70 -2.84
N GLN A 8 10.70 4.67 -3.55
CA GLN A 8 9.53 4.79 -4.41
C GLN A 8 8.27 4.60 -3.55
N ILE A 9 7.34 5.57 -3.59
CA ILE A 9 6.07 5.47 -2.85
C ILE A 9 5.32 4.21 -3.30
N GLY A 10 4.98 3.36 -2.34
CA GLY A 10 4.35 2.06 -2.52
C GLY A 10 5.31 0.90 -2.72
N GLN A 11 6.62 1.13 -2.68
CA GLN A 11 7.61 0.06 -2.68
C GLN A 11 7.48 -0.77 -1.41
N ARG A 12 7.37 -2.09 -1.57
CA ARG A 12 7.42 -3.06 -0.47
C ARG A 12 8.84 -3.12 0.11
N LEU A 13 8.94 -3.09 1.43
CA LEU A 13 10.20 -3.30 2.13
C LEU A 13 10.50 -4.80 2.23
N THR A 14 11.79 -5.11 2.14
CA THR A 14 12.36 -6.43 2.40
C THR A 14 12.54 -6.66 3.90
N ASP A 15 12.64 -7.93 4.31
CA ASP A 15 12.85 -8.30 5.72
C ASP A 15 14.14 -7.69 6.29
N SER A 16 15.17 -7.52 5.47
CA SER A 16 16.41 -6.83 5.85
C SER A 16 16.20 -5.33 6.11
N GLU A 17 15.40 -4.65 5.27
CA GLU A 17 15.10 -3.23 5.47
C GLU A 17 14.20 -3.02 6.70
N ILE A 18 13.31 -3.96 6.99
CA ILE A 18 12.47 -3.95 8.19
C ILE A 18 13.33 -4.17 9.44
N ALA A 19 14.26 -5.13 9.40
CA ALA A 19 15.16 -5.41 10.51
C ALA A 19 16.05 -4.21 10.87
N ASP A 20 16.46 -3.42 9.87
CA ASP A 20 17.23 -2.19 10.06
C ASP A 20 16.41 -1.06 10.75
N LEU A 21 15.08 -1.16 10.82
CA LEU A 21 14.19 -0.14 11.40
C LEU A 21 13.85 -0.37 12.88
N ASP A 22 14.21 -1.52 13.47
CA ASP A 22 13.93 -1.91 14.87
C ASP A 22 12.44 -1.79 15.28
N GLU A 23 11.52 -1.93 14.32
CA GLU A 23 10.07 -1.87 14.54
C GLU A 23 9.42 -3.25 14.30
N PRO A 24 8.65 -3.80 15.26
CA PRO A 24 7.95 -5.06 15.06
C PRO A 24 6.77 -4.88 14.11
N ILE A 25 6.84 -5.47 12.91
CA ILE A 25 5.72 -5.50 11.96
C ILE A 25 4.69 -6.54 12.39
N PRO A 26 3.42 -6.16 12.62
CA PRO A 26 2.38 -7.11 13.01
C PRO A 26 2.13 -8.16 11.92
N VAL A 27 1.68 -9.36 12.33
CA VAL A 27 1.31 -10.44 11.41
C VAL A 27 0.24 -9.96 10.43
N GLY A 28 0.44 -10.23 9.14
CA GLY A 28 -0.48 -9.85 8.07
C GLY A 28 -0.41 -8.37 7.64
N VAL A 29 0.60 -7.63 8.13
CA VAL A 29 0.93 -6.28 7.67
C VAL A 29 2.14 -6.35 6.75
N VAL A 30 2.04 -5.70 5.60
CA VAL A 30 3.16 -5.48 4.69
C VAL A 30 3.69 -4.06 4.88
N ALA A 31 4.97 -3.94 5.18
CA ALA A 31 5.67 -2.67 5.26
C ALA A 31 5.93 -2.12 3.85
N VAL A 32 5.57 -0.86 3.63
CA VAL A 32 5.82 -0.15 2.37
C VAL A 32 6.34 1.26 2.62
N TRP A 33 7.07 1.81 1.65
CA TRP A 33 7.50 3.20 1.66
C TRP A 33 6.35 4.14 1.31
N GLY A 34 6.13 5.15 2.16
CA GLY A 34 5.28 6.29 1.90
C GLY A 34 6.00 7.60 2.19
N ALA A 35 5.25 8.68 2.35
CA ALA A 35 5.77 9.99 2.74
C ALA A 35 4.83 10.72 3.71
N ASP A 36 5.37 11.68 4.47
CA ASP A 36 4.57 12.68 5.21
C ASP A 36 4.12 13.85 4.31
N TRP A 37 3.45 14.84 4.88
CA TRP A 37 2.99 16.04 4.16
C TRP A 37 4.12 16.93 3.62
N ASN A 38 5.33 16.79 4.16
CA ASN A 38 6.52 17.53 3.71
C ASN A 38 7.31 16.75 2.66
N GLY A 39 6.84 15.56 2.26
CA GLY A 39 7.54 14.68 1.33
C GLY A 39 8.68 13.87 1.96
N ASN A 40 8.81 13.86 3.29
CA ASN A 40 9.80 13.03 3.96
C ASN A 40 9.37 11.57 3.91
N PRO A 41 10.27 10.62 3.58
CA PRO A 41 9.96 9.20 3.60
C PRO A 41 9.45 8.73 4.96
N GLN A 42 8.40 7.91 4.95
CA GLN A 42 7.78 7.37 6.15
C GLN A 42 7.42 5.89 5.93
N LEU A 43 7.61 5.08 6.97
CA LEU A 43 7.16 3.69 6.97
C LEU A 43 5.63 3.65 7.05
N ARG A 44 5.00 2.80 6.22
CA ARG A 44 3.56 2.56 6.24
C ARG A 44 3.25 1.07 6.30
N GLY A 45 2.21 0.72 7.07
CA GLY A 45 1.65 -0.62 7.09
C GLY A 45 0.46 -0.73 6.12
N VAL A 46 0.46 -1.78 5.30
CA VAL A 46 -0.67 -2.16 4.46
C VAL A 46 -1.23 -3.50 4.96
N ARG A 47 -2.54 -3.57 5.14
CA ARG A 47 -3.25 -4.78 5.59
C ARG A 47 -4.38 -5.09 4.62
N SER A 48 -4.68 -6.37 4.44
CA SER A 48 -5.85 -6.79 3.67
C SER A 48 -7.15 -6.21 4.25
N GLY A 49 -8.07 -5.82 3.37
CA GLY A 49 -9.36 -5.23 3.72
C GLY A 49 -9.31 -3.73 4.08
N TYR A 50 -8.13 -3.12 4.15
CA TYR A 50 -7.96 -1.72 4.48
C TYR A 50 -7.20 -0.97 3.38
N ARG A 51 -7.74 0.17 2.98
CA ARG A 51 -7.02 1.13 2.14
C ARG A 51 -6.01 1.88 3.02
N SER A 52 -4.73 1.74 2.69
CA SER A 52 -3.66 2.55 3.28
C SER A 52 -3.36 3.73 2.36
N VAL A 53 -3.37 4.93 2.93
CA VAL A 53 -2.89 6.14 2.26
C VAL A 53 -1.38 6.23 2.42
N LEU A 54 -0.66 6.45 1.33
CA LEU A 54 0.81 6.43 1.33
C LEU A 54 1.44 7.81 1.51
N VAL A 55 0.66 8.90 1.44
CA VAL A 55 1.12 10.28 1.64
C VAL A 55 0.24 10.97 2.69
N GLY A 56 0.85 11.54 3.73
CA GLY A 56 0.16 12.32 4.75
C GLY A 56 0.37 11.81 6.17
N LYS A 57 -0.66 11.82 7.04
CA LYS A 57 -0.58 11.14 8.34
C LYS A 57 -1.41 9.87 8.33
N PHE A 58 -0.98 8.86 9.09
CA PHE A 58 -1.74 7.62 9.21
C PHE A 58 -3.13 7.93 9.81
N GLY A 59 -4.19 7.46 9.17
CA GLY A 59 -5.57 7.70 9.60
C GLY A 59 -6.14 9.09 9.27
N GLU A 60 -5.32 10.05 8.84
CA GLU A 60 -5.79 11.32 8.27
C GLU A 60 -5.77 11.16 6.74
N GLY A 61 -6.96 11.02 6.15
CA GLY A 61 -7.10 10.77 4.72
C GLY A 61 -6.47 11.85 3.85
N PHE A 62 -6.11 11.47 2.62
CA PHE A 62 -5.80 12.42 1.56
C PHE A 62 -7.10 12.84 0.87
N ASP A 63 -7.27 14.14 0.58
CA ASP A 63 -8.40 14.64 -0.19
C ASP A 63 -8.40 14.02 -1.59
N GLY A 64 -9.11 12.90 -1.71
CA GLY A 64 -9.68 12.38 -2.93
C GLY A 64 -8.76 12.16 -4.14
N SER A 65 -7.42 12.17 -4.07
CA SER A 65 -6.55 12.05 -5.27
C SER A 65 -5.15 11.43 -5.09
N GLY A 66 -4.77 11.00 -3.88
CA GLY A 66 -3.37 10.64 -3.59
C GLY A 66 -3.03 9.14 -3.68
N PRO A 67 -1.72 8.81 -3.68
CA PRO A 67 -1.24 7.43 -3.73
C PRO A 67 -1.81 6.57 -2.60
N SER A 68 -2.26 5.38 -2.95
CA SER A 68 -2.92 4.46 -2.03
C SER A 68 -2.51 3.02 -2.30
N ALA A 69 -2.55 2.19 -1.26
CA ALA A 69 -2.30 0.77 -1.37
C ALA A 69 -3.33 -0.08 -0.61
N THR A 70 -3.47 -1.33 -1.01
CA THR A 70 -4.18 -2.40 -0.28
C THR A 70 -3.48 -3.72 -0.54
N LEU A 71 -3.71 -4.72 0.33
CA LEU A 71 -3.40 -6.11 0.00
C LEU A 71 -4.64 -6.80 -0.58
N CYS A 72 -4.41 -7.67 -1.56
CA CYS A 72 -5.44 -8.62 -2.00
C CYS A 72 -5.77 -9.59 -0.85
N GLY A 73 -7.06 -9.86 -0.62
CA GLY A 73 -7.52 -10.82 0.38
C GLY A 73 -7.14 -12.26 0.10
N GLU A 74 -7.03 -12.62 -1.18
CA GLU A 74 -6.87 -14.01 -1.61
C GLU A 74 -5.40 -14.45 -1.66
N CYS A 75 -4.51 -13.64 -2.24
CA CYS A 75 -3.08 -13.96 -2.36
C CYS A 75 -2.15 -13.08 -1.53
N GLY A 76 -2.64 -12.01 -0.90
CA GLY A 76 -1.78 -11.06 -0.19
C GLY A 76 -0.91 -10.17 -1.10
N GLU A 77 -1.18 -10.15 -2.41
CA GLU A 77 -0.49 -9.27 -3.37
C GLU A 77 -0.69 -7.80 -2.98
N LEU A 78 0.39 -7.02 -3.02
CA LEU A 78 0.35 -5.58 -2.76
C LEU A 78 -0.10 -4.85 -4.02
N LEU A 79 -1.24 -4.16 -3.91
CA LEU A 79 -1.80 -3.35 -4.97
C LEU A 79 -1.59 -1.88 -4.65
N VAL A 80 -0.92 -1.15 -5.55
CA VAL A 80 -0.58 0.27 -5.38
C VAL A 80 -1.13 1.07 -6.55
N VAL A 81 -1.73 2.22 -6.26
CA VAL A 81 -2.12 3.21 -7.26
C VAL A 81 -1.57 4.58 -6.89
N GLN A 82 -1.24 5.38 -7.90
CA GLN A 82 -0.73 6.74 -7.71
C GLN A 82 -1.85 7.77 -7.60
N ALA A 83 -3.00 7.51 -8.23
CA ALA A 83 -4.19 8.34 -8.16
C ALA A 83 -5.29 7.64 -7.33
N SER A 84 -6.11 8.43 -6.64
CA SER A 84 -7.33 7.90 -6.01
C SER A 84 -8.31 7.37 -7.06
N GLY A 85 -9.23 6.49 -6.66
CA GLY A 85 -10.30 5.97 -7.53
C GLY A 85 -9.85 4.81 -8.42
N GLU A 86 -8.56 4.69 -8.73
CA GLU A 86 -8.04 3.57 -9.50
C GLU A 86 -7.90 2.29 -8.67
N LEU A 87 -7.82 2.40 -7.34
CA LEU A 87 -7.55 1.25 -6.47
C LEU A 87 -8.66 0.19 -6.57
N THR A 88 -9.92 0.62 -6.61
CA THR A 88 -11.07 -0.29 -6.77
C THR A 88 -10.99 -1.02 -8.11
N MET A 89 -10.73 -0.30 -9.20
CA MET A 89 -10.60 -0.91 -10.54
C MET A 89 -9.39 -1.83 -10.65
N LEU A 90 -8.24 -1.46 -10.07
CA LEU A 90 -7.06 -2.31 -10.02
C LEU A 90 -7.36 -3.60 -9.25
N HIS A 91 -7.98 -3.48 -8.06
CA HIS A 91 -8.32 -4.62 -7.23
C HIS A 91 -9.31 -5.55 -7.94
N GLN A 92 -10.35 -5.01 -8.58
CA GLN A 92 -11.29 -5.82 -9.35
C GLN A 92 -10.62 -6.54 -10.52
N ARG A 93 -9.76 -5.86 -11.29
CA ARG A 93 -9.00 -6.49 -12.38
C ARG A 93 -8.08 -7.59 -11.87
N HIS A 94 -7.46 -7.39 -10.72
CA HIS A 94 -6.60 -8.40 -10.09
C HIS A 94 -7.43 -9.62 -9.66
N LEU A 95 -8.57 -9.41 -8.99
CA LEU A 95 -9.48 -10.48 -8.58
C LEU A 95 -9.99 -11.30 -9.77
N ASP A 96 -10.38 -10.63 -10.86
CA ASP A 96 -10.84 -11.30 -12.07
C ASP A 96 -9.73 -12.11 -12.74
N ARG A 97 -8.54 -11.54 -12.90
CA ARG A 97 -7.42 -12.18 -13.62
C ARG A 97 -6.72 -13.28 -12.84
N GLU A 98 -6.41 -13.03 -11.57
CA GLU A 98 -5.56 -13.94 -10.78
C GLU A 98 -6.40 -14.96 -10.01
N HIS A 99 -7.66 -14.63 -9.69
CA HIS A 99 -8.52 -15.46 -8.85
C HIS A 99 -9.80 -15.94 -9.56
N GLY A 100 -10.09 -15.46 -10.77
CA GLY A 100 -11.35 -15.76 -11.46
C GLY A 100 -12.59 -15.19 -10.74
N ILE A 101 -12.38 -14.27 -9.80
CA ILE A 101 -13.46 -13.66 -9.02
C ILE A 101 -13.91 -12.41 -9.75
N SER A 102 -14.98 -12.55 -10.53
CA SER A 102 -15.65 -11.40 -11.11
C SER A 102 -16.44 -10.70 -10.01
N ALA A 103 -15.86 -9.64 -9.44
CA ALA A 103 -16.61 -8.71 -8.62
C ALA A 103 -17.62 -8.02 -9.53
N SER A 104 -18.85 -8.55 -9.58
CA SER A 104 -19.98 -7.89 -10.25
C SER A 104 -20.06 -6.48 -9.67
N LEU A 105 -19.71 -5.48 -10.48
CA LEU A 105 -20.02 -4.09 -10.18
C LEU A 105 -21.49 -4.05 -9.81
N LEU A 106 -21.78 -3.59 -8.60
CA LEU A 106 -23.13 -3.36 -8.08
C LEU A 106 -24.06 -2.93 -9.25
N ARG A 107 -25.10 -3.74 -9.50
CA ARG A 107 -26.25 -3.30 -10.30
C ARG A 107 -26.95 -2.15 -9.60
#